data_AF-A0A965QAY4-F1
#
_entry.id   AF-A0A965QAY4-F1
#
_cell.length_a   1.000
_cell.length_b   1.000
_cell.length_c   1.000
_cell.angle_alpha   90.00
_cell.angle_beta   90.00
_cell.angle_gamma   90.00
#
_symmetry.space_group_name_H-M   'P 1'
#
loop_
_entity.id
_entity.type
_entity.pdbx_description
1 polymer ?
#
loop_
_entity_poly.entity_id
_entity_poly.type
_entity_poly.pdbx_seq_one_letter_code
_entity_poly.pdbx_strand_id
1 'polypeptide(L)'
;MLIGLMSDTHDRVPAVAELVRRMTDLGVGLVLHAGDFCSPFSLKPFQDANLALAGVFGHNDGDQQGLKAFAAQGMGHELFESPHSLTIGEHKILLVHDIG
;
A
#
# COMPACT_ATOMS: atom_id res chain seq x y z
N MET A 1 -4.34 17.31 1.95
CA MET A 1 -3.45 16.15 2.13
C MET A 1 -3.19 15.55 0.76
N LEU A 2 -1.93 15.33 0.38
CA LEU A 2 -1.59 14.64 -0.87
C LEU A 2 -1.62 13.12 -0.64
N ILE A 3 -2.18 12.40 -1.62
CA ILE A 3 -2.35 10.94 -1.59
C ILE A 3 -1.58 10.35 -2.77
N GLY A 4 -0.70 9.40 -2.50
CA GLY A 4 0.00 8.62 -3.52
C GLY A 4 -0.83 7.42 -3.96
N LEU A 5 -0.78 7.07 -5.24
CA LEU A 5 -1.45 5.89 -5.79
C LEU A 5 -0.41 4.93 -6.37
N MET A 6 -0.53 3.64 -6.06
CA MET A 6 0.38 2.59 -6.51
C MET A 6 -0.38 1.28 -6.75
N SER A 7 0.22 0.36 -7.50
CA SER A 7 -0.25 -1.02 -7.71
C SER A 7 0.92 -1.85 -8.24
N ASP A 8 0.79 -3.18 -8.23
CA ASP A 8 1.62 -4.10 -9.00
C ASP A 8 3.12 -3.90 -8.75
N THR A 9 3.49 -3.85 -7.48
CA THR A 9 4.90 -3.64 -7.10
C THR A 9 5.74 -4.89 -7.25
N HIS A 10 5.13 -6.09 -7.19
CA HIS A 10 5.75 -7.37 -7.55
C HIS A 10 7.15 -7.55 -6.98
N ASP A 11 7.31 -7.37 -5.66
CA ASP A 11 8.59 -7.48 -4.94
C ASP A 11 9.73 -6.59 -5.44
N ARG A 12 9.44 -5.58 -6.27
CA ARG A 12 10.45 -4.68 -6.85
C ARG A 12 10.90 -3.61 -5.85
N VAL A 13 11.39 -4.04 -4.68
CA VAL A 13 11.74 -3.21 -3.51
C VAL A 13 12.58 -1.98 -3.86
N PRO A 14 13.61 -2.04 -4.74
CA PRO A 14 14.37 -0.84 -5.09
C PRO A 14 13.53 0.25 -5.77
N ALA A 15 12.55 -0.15 -6.59
CA ALA A 15 11.65 0.80 -7.25
C ALA A 15 10.59 1.33 -6.26
N VAL A 16 10.08 0.47 -5.38
CA VAL A 16 9.16 0.87 -4.30
C VAL A 16 9.85 1.90 -3.40
N ALA A 17 11.09 1.65 -2.97
CA ALA A 17 11.84 2.56 -2.11
C ALA A 17 12.08 3.92 -2.76
N GLU A 18 12.47 3.95 -4.04
CA GLU A 18 12.66 5.22 -4.75
C GLU A 18 11.35 5.99 -4.92
N LEU A 19 10.23 5.30 -5.18
CA LEU A 19 8.92 5.95 -5.30
C LEU A 19 8.42 6.47 -3.96
N VAL A 20 8.53 5.68 -2.88
CA VAL A 20 8.20 6.10 -1.51
C VAL A 20 9.02 7.33 -1.10
N ARG A 21 10.33 7.35 -1.43
CA ARG A 21 11.19 8.50 -1.18
C ARG A 21 10.67 9.76 -1.91
N ARG A 22 10.37 9.65 -3.20
CA ARG A 22 9.80 10.76 -3.98
C ARG A 22 8.45 11.24 -3.45
N MET A 23 7.58 10.31 -3.06
CA MET A 23 6.27 10.65 -2.48
C MET A 23 6.44 11.39 -1.16
N THR A 24 7.37 10.95 -0.32
CA THR A 24 7.69 11.61 0.96
C THR A 24 8.24 13.02 0.72
N ASP A 25 9.17 13.19 -0.23
CA ASP A 25 9.73 14.50 -0.61
C ASP A 25 8.64 15.49 -1.12
N LEU A 26 7.59 14.97 -1.76
CA LEU A 26 6.45 15.74 -2.25
C LEU A 26 5.41 16.04 -1.16
N GLY A 27 5.57 15.52 0.05
CA GLY A 27 4.62 15.71 1.16
C GLY A 27 3.36 14.84 1.05
N VAL A 28 3.45 13.66 0.42
CA VAL A 28 2.40 12.64 0.48
C VAL A 28 2.24 12.15 1.91
N GLY A 29 1.01 12.13 2.41
CA GLY A 29 0.71 11.68 3.77
C GLY A 29 0.13 10.26 3.86
N LEU A 30 -0.31 9.71 2.73
CA LEU A 30 -0.93 8.39 2.62
C LEU A 30 -0.72 7.84 1.21
N VAL A 31 -0.40 6.55 1.10
CA VAL A 31 -0.41 5.80 -0.17
C VAL A 31 -1.59 4.85 -0.20
N LEU A 32 -2.30 4.83 -1.33
CA LEU A 32 -3.26 3.78 -1.67
C LEU A 32 -2.61 2.80 -2.65
N HIS A 33 -2.57 1.52 -2.29
CA HIS A 33 -1.96 0.47 -3.11
C HIS A 33 -3.00 -0.57 -3.56
N ALA A 34 -3.21 -0.71 -4.87
CA ALA A 34 -4.22 -1.59 -5.45
C ALA A 34 -3.79 -3.07 -5.56
N GLY A 35 -2.99 -3.56 -4.61
CA GLY A 35 -2.58 -4.98 -4.56
C GLY A 35 -1.40 -5.37 -5.44
N ASP A 36 -1.08 -6.67 -5.41
CA ASP A 36 0.11 -7.27 -6.02
C ASP A 36 1.41 -6.72 -5.40
N PHE A 37 1.48 -6.84 -4.07
CA PHE A 37 2.67 -6.64 -3.27
C PHE A 37 3.65 -7.81 -3.38
N CYS A 38 3.13 -9.03 -3.54
CA CYS A 38 3.76 -10.34 -3.53
C CYS A 38 4.23 -10.82 -2.14
N SER A 39 5.32 -10.26 -1.61
CA SER A 39 5.93 -10.75 -0.37
C SER A 39 5.91 -9.71 0.75
N PRO A 40 5.87 -10.13 2.04
CA PRO A 40 5.78 -9.19 3.17
C PRO A 40 6.87 -8.12 3.23
N PHE A 41 8.09 -8.44 2.77
CA PHE A 41 9.20 -7.50 2.77
C PHE A 41 9.00 -6.31 1.81
N SER A 42 8.09 -6.39 0.84
CA SER A 42 7.81 -5.30 -0.10
C SER A 42 7.21 -4.07 0.60
N LEU A 43 6.66 -4.25 1.80
CA LEU A 43 6.13 -3.19 2.65
C LEU A 43 7.21 -2.41 3.43
N LYS A 44 8.44 -2.95 3.48
CA LYS A 44 9.55 -2.39 4.27
C LYS A 44 9.85 -0.92 3.94
N PRO A 45 9.88 -0.47 2.67
CA PRO A 45 10.18 0.92 2.35
C PRO A 45 9.15 1.92 2.92
N PHE A 46 7.88 1.54 3.00
CA PHE A 46 6.83 2.37 3.61
C PHE A 46 7.07 2.55 5.12
N GLN A 47 7.47 1.46 5.80
CA GLN A 47 7.76 1.50 7.24
C GLN A 47 9.00 2.33 7.54
N ASP A 48 10.05 2.16 6.73
CA ASP A 48 11.30 2.91 6.89
C ASP A 48 11.11 4.42 6.67
N ALA A 49 10.18 4.79 5.79
CA ALA A 49 9.81 6.19 5.54
C ALA A 49 8.74 6.72 6.51
N ASN A 50 8.18 5.87 7.39
CA ASN A 50 7.02 6.18 8.22
C ASN A 50 5.85 6.78 7.39
N LEU A 51 5.64 6.27 6.18
CA LEU A 51 4.61 6.71 5.25
C LEU A 51 3.40 5.79 5.36
N ALA A 52 2.25 6.36 5.74
CA ALA A 52 1.02 5.59 5.89
C ALA A 52 0.62 4.90 4.58
N LEU A 53 0.10 3.68 4.70
CA LEU A 53 -0.27 2.82 3.58
C LEU A 53 -1.65 2.23 3.85
N ALA A 54 -2.58 2.39 2.91
CA ALA A 54 -3.79 1.60 2.83
C ALA A 54 -3.78 0.82 1.53
N GLY A 55 -4.04 -0.49 1.57
CA GLY A 55 -4.00 -1.32 0.37
C GLY A 55 -5.03 -2.42 0.36
N VAL A 56 -5.29 -2.97 -0.83
CA VAL A 56 -6.06 -4.20 -1.00
C VAL A 56 -5.15 -5.31 -1.49
N PHE A 57 -5.51 -6.58 -1.27
CA PHE A 57 -4.79 -7.70 -1.90
C PHE A 57 -5.11 -7.81 -3.39
N GLY A 58 -4.08 -8.13 -4.17
CA GLY A 58 -4.17 -8.54 -5.55
C GLY A 58 -4.08 -10.05 -5.72
N HIS A 59 -4.11 -10.51 -6.97
CA HIS A 59 -4.11 -11.93 -7.31
C HIS A 59 -2.81 -12.63 -6.93
N ASN A 60 -1.69 -11.91 -6.93
CA ASN A 60 -0.36 -12.46 -6.69
C ASN A 60 0.08 -12.38 -5.22
N ASP A 61 -0.79 -11.87 -4.34
CA ASP A 61 -0.54 -11.79 -2.90
C ASP A 61 -0.84 -13.13 -2.20
N GLY A 62 0.07 -14.10 -2.38
CA GLY A 62 -0.12 -15.47 -1.89
C GLY A 62 -0.08 -15.63 -0.36
N ASP A 63 0.70 -14.80 0.34
CA ASP A 63 0.80 -14.80 1.81
C ASP A 63 0.18 -13.53 2.42
N GLN A 64 -1.15 -13.41 2.29
CA GLN A 64 -1.89 -12.28 2.86
C GLN A 64 -1.75 -12.19 4.39
N GLN A 65 -1.59 -13.32 5.09
CA GLN A 65 -1.41 -13.32 6.55
C GLN A 65 -0.05 -12.76 6.93
N GLY A 66 1.02 -13.16 6.23
CA GLY A 66 2.34 -12.58 6.39
C GLY A 66 2.37 -11.09 6.04
N LEU A 67 1.68 -10.69 4.97
CA LEU A 67 1.53 -9.27 4.60
C LEU A 67 0.82 -8.47 5.70
N LYS A 68 -0.30 -8.96 6.24
CA LYS A 68 -1.00 -8.32 7.38
C LYS A 68 -0.12 -8.27 8.63
N ALA A 69 0.56 -9.36 8.95
CA ALA A 69 1.43 -9.44 10.13
C ALA A 69 2.63 -8.49 10.02
N PHE A 70 3.21 -8.36 8.83
CA PHE A 70 4.29 -7.42 8.58
C PHE A 70 3.78 -5.97 8.60
N ALA A 71 2.65 -5.69 7.95
CA ALA A 71 2.00 -4.38 7.98
C ALA A 71 1.77 -3.89 9.41
N ALA A 72 1.26 -4.76 10.29
CA ALA A 72 1.00 -4.45 11.70
C ALA A 72 2.24 -4.07 12.54
N GLN A 73 3.45 -4.30 12.02
CA GLN A 73 4.69 -3.84 12.67
C GLN A 73 4.94 -2.33 12.44
N GLY A 74 4.31 -1.75 11.41
CA GLY A 74 4.36 -0.32 11.10
C GLY A 74 3.14 0.43 11.64
N MET A 75 3.26 1.75 11.78
CA MET A 75 2.14 2.61 12.17
C MET A 75 1.39 3.09 10.92
N GLY A 76 0.06 2.94 10.90
CA GLY A 76 -0.78 3.43 9.80
C GLY A 76 -0.68 2.61 8.51
N HIS A 77 -0.41 1.30 8.64
CA HIS A 77 -0.36 0.36 7.53
C HIS A 77 -1.54 -0.60 7.63
N GLU A 78 -2.51 -0.46 6.73
CA GLU A 78 -3.76 -1.24 6.73
C GLU A 78 -3.95 -1.94 5.39
N LEU A 79 -4.14 -3.27 5.43
CA LEU A 79 -4.36 -4.09 4.23
C LEU A 79 -5.71 -4.81 4.33
N PHE A 80 -6.47 -4.75 3.24
CA PHE A 80 -7.86 -5.21 3.16
C PHE A 80 -8.06 -6.22 2.03
N GLU A 81 -9.17 -6.95 2.07
CA GLU A 81 -9.62 -7.72 0.90
C GLU A 81 -10.08 -6.77 -0.22
N SER A 82 -9.79 -7.10 -1.48
CA SER A 82 -10.34 -6.37 -2.63
C SER A 82 -11.76 -6.88 -2.96
N PRO A 83 -12.73 -5.99 -3.26
CA PRO A 83 -12.67 -4.53 -3.20
C PRO A 83 -12.87 -3.98 -1.78
N HIS A 84 -12.32 -2.80 -1.50
CA HIS A 84 -12.49 -2.12 -0.22
C HIS A 84 -12.90 -0.65 -0.38
N SER A 85 -13.92 -0.22 0.37
CA SER A 85 -14.32 1.19 0.44
C SER A 85 -13.73 1.86 1.68
N LEU A 86 -13.07 3.00 1.50
CA LEU A 86 -12.55 3.82 2.58
C LEU A 86 -12.98 5.28 2.43
N THR A 87 -12.90 6.04 3.51
CA THR A 87 -13.23 7.48 3.52
C THR A 87 -11.99 8.27 3.86
N ILE A 88 -11.63 9.23 3.01
CA ILE A 88 -10.47 10.11 3.20
C ILE A 88 -10.94 11.56 3.10
N GLY A 89 -10.98 12.24 4.24
CA GLY A 89 -11.66 13.53 4.37
C GLY A 89 -13.16 13.36 4.07
N GLU A 90 -13.66 14.11 3.09
CA GLU A 90 -15.07 14.04 2.65
C GLU A 90 -15.29 13.07 1.48
N HIS A 91 -14.22 12.46 0.96
CA HIS A 91 -14.28 11.60 -0.22
C HIS A 91 -14.42 10.14 0.19
N LYS A 92 -15.42 9.46 -0.39
CA LYS A 92 -15.53 8.01 -0.34
C LYS A 92 -14.84 7.42 -1.56
N ILE A 93 -13.85 6.56 -1.32
CA ILE A 93 -13.00 5.97 -2.36
C ILE A 93 -13.22 4.46 -2.33
N LEU A 94 -13.43 3.87 -3.50
CA LEU A 94 -13.42 2.41 -3.69
C LEU A 94 -12.05 2.03 -4.26
N LEU A 95 -11.28 1.25 -3.50
CA LEU A 95 -10.01 0.68 -3.94
C LEU A 95 -10.25 -0.76 -4.38
N VAL A 96 -9.82 -1.08 -5.61
CA VAL A 96 -10.02 -2.38 -6.24
C VAL A 96 -8.73 -2.76 -6.95
N HIS A 97 -8.30 -4.00 -6.83
CA HIS A 97 -7.19 -4.53 -7.62
C HIS A 97 -7.58 -4.71 -9.09
N ASP A 98 -8.71 -5.39 -9.34
CA ASP A 98 -9.23 -5.64 -10.68
C ASP A 98 -10.77 -5.65 -10.70
N ILE A 99 -11.36 -5.22 -11.82
CA ILE A 99 -12.80 -5.17 -12.08
C ILE A 99 -13.18 -6.05 -13.29
N GLY A 100 -12.66 -7.27 -13.38
CA GLY A 100 -13.19 -8.29 -14.31
C GLY A 100 -12.13 -9.18 -14.95
#